data_AF-A0AAF0ZAF1-F1
#
_entry.id   AF-A0AAF0ZAF1-F1
#
_cell.length_a   1.000
_cell.length_b   1.000
_cell.length_c   1.000
_cell.angle_alpha   90.00
_cell.angle_beta   90.00
_cell.angle_gamma   90.00
#
_symmetry.space_group_name_H-M   'P 1'
#
loop_
_entity.id
_entity.type
_entity.pdbx_description
1 polymer ?
#
loop_
_entity_poly.entity_id
_entity_poly.type
_entity_poly.pdbx_seq_one_letter_code
_entity_poly.pdbx_strand_id
1 'polypeptide(L)'
;MDINDTQLTINQLQNQLKLTLDNPSSVKLQIKQINLIQKQLKAIKKEVNLQIKQINQTASQSTPDSLISVGLDLFGKRRLAGQIRQSTRKAIQAEKISLRQPYINLKDYIDAVILEGDKLKLKAEEFLANY
;
A
#
# COMPACT_ATOMS: atom_id res chain seq x y z
N MET A 1 1.05 -8.63 9.17
CA MET A 1 0.06 -8.62 8.08
C MET A 1 0.65 -9.43 6.94
N ASP A 2 0.01 -10.55 6.59
CA ASP A 2 0.45 -11.36 5.44
C ASP A 2 -0.05 -10.71 4.14
N ILE A 3 0.88 -10.49 3.20
CA ILE A 3 0.59 -9.87 1.90
C ILE A 3 -0.30 -10.79 1.06
N ASN A 4 -0.09 -12.11 1.12
CA ASN A 4 -0.82 -13.07 0.30
C ASN A 4 -2.28 -13.16 0.75
N ASP A 5 -2.53 -13.27 2.05
CA ASP A 5 -3.88 -13.29 2.61
C ASP A 5 -4.63 -11.99 2.32
N THR A 6 -3.92 -10.86 2.40
CA THR A 6 -4.52 -9.57 2.08
C THR A 6 -4.88 -9.49 0.59
N GLN A 7 -3.99 -9.93 -0.30
CA GLN A 7 -4.25 -9.98 -1.73
C GLN A 7 -5.47 -10.86 -2.04
N LEU A 8 -5.58 -12.04 -1.42
CA LEU A 8 -6.75 -12.91 -1.54
C LEU A 8 -8.03 -12.22 -1.07
N THR A 9 -7.98 -11.53 0.06
CA THR A 9 -9.11 -10.76 0.59
C THR A 9 -9.55 -9.66 -0.38
N ILE A 10 -8.62 -8.89 -0.95
CA ILE A 10 -8.93 -7.85 -1.94
C ILE A 10 -9.53 -8.47 -3.20
N ASN A 11 -9.02 -9.61 -3.67
CA ASN A 11 -9.58 -10.31 -4.82
C ASN A 11 -11.01 -10.78 -4.56
N GLN A 12 -11.30 -11.29 -3.36
CA GLN A 12 -12.66 -11.66 -2.96
C GLN A 12 -13.61 -10.46 -2.96
N LEU A 13 -13.16 -9.32 -2.43
CA LEU A 13 -13.92 -8.07 -2.44
C LEU A 13 -14.15 -7.54 -3.86
N GLN A 14 -13.15 -7.61 -4.74
CA GLN A 14 -13.28 -7.24 -6.14
C GLN A 14 -14.31 -8.12 -6.85
N ASN A 15 -14.29 -9.43 -6.62
CA ASN A 15 -15.27 -10.35 -7.21
C ASN A 15 -16.71 -10.07 -6.76
N GLN A 16 -16.91 -9.35 -5.66
CA GLN A 16 -18.22 -8.91 -5.19
C GLN A 16 -18.67 -7.57 -5.81
N LEU A 17 -17.76 -6.82 -6.45
CA LEU A 17 -18.09 -5.61 -7.21
C LEU A 17 -18.79 -5.97 -8.51
N LYS A 18 -20.10 -6.22 -8.41
CA LYS A 18 -20.97 -6.51 -9.56
C LYS A 18 -22.07 -5.47 -9.67
N LEU A 19 -22.44 -5.15 -10.90
CA LEU A 19 -23.56 -4.28 -11.23
C LEU A 19 -24.44 -4.95 -12.28
N THR A 20 -25.71 -5.09 -11.98
CA THR A 20 -26.77 -5.52 -12.91
C THR A 20 -27.83 -4.44 -12.97
N LEU A 21 -28.10 -3.93 -14.17
CA LEU A 21 -29.07 -2.86 -14.42
C LEU A 21 -30.45 -3.47 -14.70
N ASP A 22 -31.15 -3.85 -13.63
CA ASP A 22 -32.43 -4.56 -13.68
C ASP A 22 -33.61 -3.66 -13.34
N ASN A 23 -33.72 -3.21 -12.08
CA ASN A 23 -34.76 -2.33 -11.59
C ASN A 23 -34.19 -1.32 -10.60
N PRO A 24 -34.82 -0.13 -10.44
CA PRO A 24 -34.25 0.94 -9.61
C PRO A 24 -33.99 0.55 -8.15
N SER A 25 -34.84 -0.28 -7.56
CA SER A 25 -34.70 -0.71 -6.17
C SER A 25 -33.48 -1.62 -5.97
N SER A 26 -33.29 -2.58 -6.87
CA SER A 26 -32.13 -3.49 -6.88
C SER A 26 -30.83 -2.72 -7.14
N VAL A 27 -30.80 -1.83 -8.13
CA VAL A 27 -29.62 -0.99 -8.43
C VAL A 27 -29.22 -0.14 -7.22
N LYS A 28 -30.20 0.45 -6.50
CA LYS A 28 -29.92 1.19 -5.24
C LYS A 28 -29.30 0.31 -4.15
N LEU A 29 -29.71 -0.97 -4.04
CA LEU A 29 -29.11 -1.91 -3.10
C LEU A 29 -27.68 -2.27 -3.49
N GLN A 30 -27.42 -2.49 -4.78
CA GLN A 30 -26.09 -2.78 -5.31
C GLN A 30 -25.13 -1.59 -5.08
N ILE A 31 -25.57 -0.34 -5.25
CA ILE A 31 -24.77 0.86 -4.90
C ILE A 31 -24.38 0.84 -3.42
N LYS A 32 -25.29 0.46 -2.51
CA LYS A 32 -24.99 0.35 -1.07
C LYS A 32 -23.94 -0.73 -0.79
N GLN A 33 -24.02 -1.87 -1.48
CA GLN A 33 -23.02 -2.95 -1.38
C GLN A 33 -21.66 -2.51 -1.90
N ILE A 34 -21.59 -1.86 -3.06
CA ILE A 34 -20.36 -1.29 -3.61
C ILE A 34 -19.74 -0.30 -2.62
N ASN A 35 -20.54 0.57 -2.01
CA ASN A 35 -20.07 1.51 -0.99
C ASN A 35 -19.51 0.81 0.26
N LEU A 36 -20.11 -0.31 0.69
CA LEU A 36 -19.59 -1.11 1.80
C LEU A 36 -18.24 -1.74 1.45
N ILE A 37 -18.12 -2.34 0.27
CA ILE A 37 -16.87 -2.93 -0.23
C ILE A 37 -15.77 -1.87 -0.30
N GLN A 38 -16.06 -0.69 -0.84
CA GLN A 38 -15.09 0.41 -0.89
C GLN A 38 -14.65 0.89 0.50
N LYS A 39 -15.53 0.86 1.52
CA LYS A 39 -15.15 1.15 2.90
C LYS A 39 -14.18 0.11 3.46
N GLN A 40 -14.42 -1.18 3.18
CA GLN A 40 -13.52 -2.27 3.58
C GLN A 40 -12.15 -2.13 2.90
N LEU A 41 -12.12 -1.88 1.58
CA LEU A 41 -10.90 -1.61 0.82
C LEU A 41 -10.11 -0.42 1.39
N LYS A 42 -10.79 0.67 1.78
CA LYS A 42 -10.17 1.82 2.44
C LYS A 42 -9.59 1.49 3.82
N ALA A 43 -10.22 0.59 4.58
CA ALA A 43 -9.69 0.11 5.85
C ALA A 43 -8.40 -0.69 5.65
N ILE A 44 -8.41 -1.65 4.71
CA ILE A 44 -7.22 -2.42 4.33
C ILE A 44 -6.10 -1.48 3.86
N LYS A 45 -6.42 -0.48 3.02
CA LYS A 45 -5.44 0.54 2.58
C LYS A 45 -4.78 1.28 3.74
N LYS A 46 -5.52 1.57 4.82
CA LYS A 46 -4.96 2.22 6.02
C LYS A 46 -3.96 1.29 6.73
N GLU A 47 -4.28 0.01 6.84
CA GLU A 47 -3.39 -0.99 7.43
C GLU A 47 -2.11 -1.16 6.60
N VAL A 48 -2.23 -1.25 5.27
CA VAL A 48 -1.07 -1.28 4.34
C VAL A 48 -0.19 -0.04 4.51
N ASN A 49 -0.79 1.15 4.59
CA ASN A 49 -0.04 2.39 4.84
C ASN A 49 0.70 2.37 6.19
N LEU A 50 0.10 1.76 7.22
CA LEU A 50 0.73 1.62 8.53
C LEU A 50 1.95 0.69 8.45
N GLN A 51 1.86 -0.43 7.71
CA GLN A 51 3.01 -1.31 7.46
C GLN A 51 4.15 -0.59 6.73
N ILE A 52 3.83 0.19 5.69
CA ILE A 52 4.82 1.01 4.97
C ILE A 52 5.51 2.00 5.94
N LYS A 53 4.74 2.65 6.82
CA LYS A 53 5.29 3.57 7.84
C LYS A 53 6.20 2.86 8.83
N GLN A 54 5.81 1.67 9.29
CA GLN A 54 6.63 0.84 10.20
C GLN A 54 7.97 0.46 9.55
N ILE A 55 7.96 -0.03 8.30
CA ILE A 55 9.20 -0.35 7.56
C ILE A 55 10.10 0.88 7.44
N ASN A 56 9.51 2.05 7.14
CA ASN A 56 10.28 3.29 7.05
C ASN A 56 10.90 3.70 8.41
N GLN A 57 10.23 3.43 9.53
CA GLN A 57 10.69 3.77 10.89
C GLN A 57 11.76 2.80 11.40
N THR A 58 11.59 1.48 11.24
CA THR A 58 12.58 0.46 11.64
C THR A 58 13.90 0.63 10.88
N ALA A 59 13.84 0.96 9.59
CA ALA A 59 15.02 1.28 8.79
C ALA A 59 15.74 2.56 9.24
N SER A 60 15.03 3.48 9.92
CA SER A 60 15.63 4.71 10.44
C SER A 60 16.28 4.53 11.82
N GLN A 61 15.91 3.47 12.56
CA GLN A 61 16.49 3.13 13.87
C GLN A 61 17.68 2.15 13.74
N SER A 62 17.77 1.40 12.64
CA SER A 62 18.83 0.43 12.36
C SER A 62 20.10 1.04 11.75
N THR A 63 20.27 2.35 11.81
CA THR A 63 21.57 3.01 11.63
C THR A 63 22.27 3.19 12.99
N PRO A 64 23.04 2.20 13.51
CA PRO A 64 24.02 2.49 14.52
C PRO A 64 25.17 3.19 13.81
N ASP A 65 25.14 4.52 13.82
CA ASP A 65 26.26 5.38 13.42
C ASP A 65 27.52 5.16 14.32
N SER A 66 27.58 4.13 15.16
CA SER A 66 28.44 4.09 16.35
C SER A 66 29.48 2.96 16.44
N LEU A 67 29.39 1.83 15.72
CA LEU A 67 30.34 0.72 15.97
C LEU A 67 31.43 0.59 14.90
N ILE A 68 31.13 0.79 13.62
CA ILE A 68 32.11 0.69 12.53
C ILE A 68 32.85 2.04 12.33
N SER A 69 32.22 3.15 12.69
CA SER A 69 32.75 4.51 12.54
C SER A 69 33.85 4.85 13.55
N VAL A 70 33.75 4.33 14.78
CA VAL A 70 34.68 4.68 15.87
C VAL A 70 36.07 4.11 15.63
N GLY A 71 36.18 2.85 15.19
CA GLY A 71 37.48 2.23 14.88
C GLY A 71 38.20 2.90 13.71
N LEU A 72 37.49 3.26 12.63
CA LEU A 72 38.10 3.85 11.43
C LEU A 72 38.45 5.34 11.57
N ASP A 73 37.69 6.10 12.37
CA ASP A 73 38.01 7.50 12.67
C ASP A 73 39.25 7.63 13.57
N LEU A 74 39.49 6.66 14.46
CA LEU A 74 40.69 6.61 15.31
C LEU A 74 41.99 6.32 14.52
N PHE A 75 41.93 5.57 13.41
CA PHE A 75 43.10 5.23 12.57
C PHE A 75 43.35 6.20 11.39
N GLY A 76 42.74 7.40 11.37
CA GLY A 76 43.10 8.47 10.43
C GLY A 76 42.63 8.28 8.96
N LYS A 77 41.89 7.22 8.64
CA LYS A 77 41.43 6.89 7.28
C LYS A 77 40.06 7.50 6.93
N ARG A 78 39.91 8.81 7.16
CA ARG A 78 38.64 9.55 7.03
C ARG A 78 37.98 9.43 5.64
N ARG A 79 38.76 9.39 4.54
CA ARG A 79 38.21 9.22 3.17
C ARG A 79 37.56 7.84 2.97
N LEU A 80 38.16 6.78 3.52
CA LEU A 80 37.61 5.43 3.46
C LEU A 80 36.39 5.29 4.37
N ALA A 81 36.42 5.91 5.56
CA ALA A 81 35.27 5.97 6.46
C ALA A 81 34.07 6.67 5.78
N GLY A 82 34.29 7.75 5.03
CA GLY A 82 33.23 8.44 4.28
C GLY A 82 32.63 7.60 3.15
N GLN A 83 33.46 6.92 2.36
CA GLN A 83 33.00 6.03 1.29
C GLN A 83 32.20 4.85 1.82
N ILE A 84 32.67 4.21 2.89
CA ILE A 84 31.98 3.09 3.55
C ILE A 84 30.63 3.56 4.09
N ARG A 85 30.56 4.70 4.79
CA ARG A 85 29.28 5.28 5.27
C ARG A 85 28.31 5.53 4.12
N GLN A 86 28.80 6.07 3.00
CA GLN A 86 27.96 6.33 1.84
C GLN A 86 27.43 5.06 1.19
N SER A 87 28.27 4.02 1.03
CA SER A 87 27.83 2.73 0.49
C SER A 87 26.85 2.03 1.43
N THR A 88 27.08 2.07 2.74
CA THR A 88 26.19 1.49 3.74
C THR A 88 24.82 2.18 3.72
N ARG A 89 24.78 3.52 3.66
CA ARG A 89 23.53 4.28 3.52
C ARG A 89 22.75 3.91 2.25
N LYS A 90 23.45 3.74 1.12
CA LYS A 90 22.83 3.32 -0.14
C LYS A 90 22.24 1.91 -0.04
N ALA A 91 22.97 0.97 0.56
CA ALA A 91 22.50 -0.40 0.75
C ALA A 91 21.25 -0.46 1.63
N ILE A 92 21.27 0.23 2.78
CA ILE A 92 20.11 0.34 3.70
C ILE A 92 18.90 0.96 2.98
N GLN A 93 19.14 2.00 2.18
CA GLN A 93 18.05 2.65 1.43
C GLN A 93 17.48 1.74 0.33
N ALA A 94 18.31 0.96 -0.35
CA ALA A 94 17.86 0.00 -1.35
C ALA A 94 17.02 -1.13 -0.70
N GLU A 95 17.49 -1.66 0.43
CA GLU A 95 16.77 -2.66 1.22
C GLU A 95 15.42 -2.13 1.72
N LYS A 96 15.38 -0.89 2.20
CA LYS A 96 14.14 -0.20 2.57
C LYS A 96 13.14 -0.14 1.42
N ILE A 97 13.62 0.17 0.21
CA ILE A 97 12.77 0.22 -0.98
C ILE A 97 12.25 -1.18 -1.31
N SER A 98 13.09 -2.22 -1.29
CA SER A 98 12.64 -3.58 -1.60
C SER A 98 11.63 -4.10 -0.57
N LEU A 99 11.81 -3.82 0.72
CA LEU A 99 10.90 -4.30 1.77
C LEU A 99 9.51 -3.66 1.68
N ARG A 100 9.43 -2.37 1.33
CA ARG A 100 8.13 -1.68 1.23
C ARG A 100 7.43 -1.91 -0.13
N GLN A 101 8.17 -2.30 -1.16
CA GLN A 101 7.63 -2.38 -2.53
C GLN A 101 6.38 -3.27 -2.65
N PRO A 102 6.31 -4.45 -2.03
CA PRO A 102 5.09 -5.28 -2.09
C PRO A 102 3.86 -4.56 -1.53
N TYR A 103 4.01 -3.80 -0.45
CA TYR A 103 2.92 -3.03 0.16
C TYR A 103 2.51 -1.82 -0.70
N ILE A 104 3.46 -1.20 -1.42
CA ILE A 104 3.15 -0.15 -2.39
C ILE A 104 2.30 -0.73 -3.53
N ASN A 105 2.72 -1.86 -4.09
CA ASN A 105 1.98 -2.54 -5.16
C ASN A 105 0.56 -2.88 -4.71
N LEU A 106 0.42 -3.39 -3.48
CA LEU A 106 -0.88 -3.72 -2.88
C LEU A 106 -1.77 -2.47 -2.71
N LYS A 107 -1.19 -1.37 -2.23
CA LYS A 107 -1.88 -0.08 -2.11
C LYS A 107 -2.42 0.40 -3.46
N ASP A 108 -1.60 0.32 -4.50
CA ASP A 108 -1.96 0.79 -5.84
C ASP A 108 -3.02 -0.13 -6.47
N TYR A 109 -2.96 -1.43 -6.19
CA TYR A 109 -4.01 -2.38 -6.56
C TYR A 109 -5.35 -2.05 -5.88
N ILE A 110 -5.35 -1.76 -4.57
CA ILE A 110 -6.56 -1.32 -3.85
C ILE A 110 -7.15 -0.06 -4.50
N ASP A 111 -6.31 0.90 -4.89
CA ASP A 111 -6.76 2.13 -5.54
C ASP A 111 -7.41 1.85 -6.91
N ALA A 112 -6.88 0.90 -7.69
CA ALA A 112 -7.48 0.47 -8.93
C ALA A 112 -8.88 -0.17 -8.72
N VAL A 113 -9.02 -1.04 -7.71
CA VAL A 113 -10.31 -1.70 -7.40
C VAL A 113 -11.34 -0.69 -6.88
N ILE A 114 -10.94 0.29 -6.06
CA ILE A 114 -11.84 1.37 -5.62
C ILE A 114 -12.35 2.16 -6.83
N LEU A 115 -11.46 2.50 -7.77
CA LEU A 115 -11.80 3.23 -8.98
C LEU A 115 -12.77 2.45 -9.88
N GLU A 116 -12.59 1.12 -9.98
CA GLU A 116 -13.55 0.24 -10.65
C GLU A 116 -14.94 0.35 -10.02
N GLY A 117 -15.02 0.28 -8.68
CA GLY A 117 -16.28 0.48 -7.95
C GLY A 117 -16.91 1.86 -8.17
N ASP A 118 -16.10 2.92 -8.28
CA ASP A 118 -16.59 4.27 -8.58
C ASP A 118 -17.20 4.35 -9.99
N LYS A 119 -16.57 3.71 -10.98
CA LYS A 119 -17.12 3.61 -12.34
C LYS A 119 -18.47 2.87 -12.37
N LEU A 120 -18.61 1.81 -11.57
CA LEU A 120 -19.88 1.07 -11.45
C LEU A 120 -20.98 1.95 -10.85
N LYS A 121 -20.67 2.72 -9.80
CA LYS A 121 -21.65 3.65 -9.21
C LYS A 121 -22.09 4.72 -10.20
N LEU A 122 -21.19 5.29 -10.98
CA LEU A 122 -21.54 6.27 -12.01
C LEU A 122 -22.54 5.69 -13.02
N LYS A 123 -22.28 4.49 -13.55
CA LYS A 123 -23.23 3.80 -14.45
C LYS A 123 -24.59 3.54 -13.79
N ALA A 124 -24.57 3.17 -12.51
CA ALA A 124 -25.79 2.93 -11.75
C ALA A 124 -26.59 4.21 -11.55
N GLU A 125 -25.94 5.34 -11.27
CA GLU A 125 -26.56 6.66 -11.15
C GLU A 125 -27.13 7.14 -12.48
N GLU A 126 -26.41 6.96 -13.59
CA GLU A 126 -26.91 7.24 -14.95
C GLU A 126 -28.17 6.44 -15.27
N PHE A 127 -28.19 5.15 -14.93
CA PHE A 127 -29.39 4.32 -15.11
C PHE A 127 -30.57 4.84 -14.28
N LEU A 128 -30.34 5.18 -13.00
CA LEU A 128 -31.38 5.66 -12.11
C LEU A 128 -31.92 7.05 -12.48
N ALA A 129 -31.11 7.88 -13.14
CA ALA A 129 -31.53 9.20 -13.61
C ALA A 129 -32.41 9.13 -14.88
N ASN A 130 -32.28 8.06 -15.67
CA ASN A 130 -33.00 7.85 -16.93
C ASN A 130 -34.22 6.93 -16.81
N TYR A 131 -34.61 6.56 -15.58
CA TYR A 131 -35.75 5.68 -15.26
C TYR A 131 -36.86 6.48 -14.57
#